data_AF-A0A914PWS5-F1
#
_entry.id   AF-A0A914PWS5-F1
#
_cell.length_a   1.000
_cell.length_b   1.000
_cell.length_c   1.000
_cell.angle_alpha   90.00
_cell.angle_beta   90.00
_cell.angle_gamma   90.00
#
_symmetry.space_group_name_H-M   'P 1'
#
loop_
_entity.id
_entity.type
_entity.pdbx_description
1 polymer ?
#
loop_
_entity_poly.entity_id
_entity_poly.type
_entity_poly.pdbx_seq_one_letter_code
_entity_poly.pdbx_strand_id
1 'polypeptide(L)'
;MPGYLSTRASFHQKYIKPMLACRNPKATEIQTREGEEALSLLHRQILPFLLRRLKTDVLNELPEKVVQDCLCQLTDIQKSMYAAIVDKCSLVRDKDKEKDEFSLSALHTLISLRKLVDHPLLIAEVLQKLNLRDNFDVRKKANQL
;
A
#
# COMPACT_ATOMS: atom_id res chain seq x y z
N MET A 1 -10.13 -19.69 -22.08
CA MET A 1 -10.76 -19.28 -23.36
C MET A 1 -10.04 -18.06 -23.93
N PRO A 2 -8.97 -18.26 -24.72
CA PRO A 2 -8.32 -17.15 -25.42
C PRO A 2 -9.31 -16.50 -26.41
N GLY A 3 -9.41 -15.17 -26.40
CA GLY A 3 -10.26 -14.40 -27.32
C GLY A 3 -11.71 -14.18 -26.89
N TYR A 4 -12.17 -14.72 -25.75
CA TYR A 4 -13.55 -14.55 -25.28
C TYR A 4 -13.96 -13.08 -25.05
N LEU A 5 -13.03 -12.25 -24.59
CA LEU A 5 -13.21 -10.80 -24.41
C LEU A 5 -12.58 -9.99 -25.55
N SER A 6 -12.41 -10.60 -26.72
CA SER A 6 -11.73 -10.05 -27.89
C SER A 6 -10.27 -9.60 -27.63
N THR A 7 -9.76 -8.65 -28.42
CA THR A 7 -8.40 -8.11 -28.30
C THR A 7 -8.33 -7.03 -27.24
N ARG A 8 -7.13 -6.80 -26.67
CA ARG A 8 -6.90 -5.76 -25.65
C ARG A 8 -7.40 -4.37 -26.09
N ALA A 9 -7.18 -4.00 -27.35
CA ALA A 9 -7.59 -2.70 -27.87
C ALA A 9 -9.13 -2.57 -27.92
N SER A 10 -9.81 -3.59 -28.44
CA SER A 10 -11.28 -3.63 -28.49
C SER A 10 -11.91 -3.66 -27.10
N PHE A 11 -11.34 -4.46 -26.19
CA PHE A 11 -11.76 -4.51 -24.79
C PHE A 11 -11.62 -3.15 -24.10
N HIS A 12 -10.49 -2.47 -24.30
CA HIS A 12 -10.23 -1.17 -23.69
C HIS A 12 -11.22 -0.11 -24.20
N GLN A 13 -11.52 -0.10 -25.50
CA GLN A 13 -12.46 0.84 -26.08
C GLN A 13 -13.91 0.58 -25.61
N LYS A 14 -14.30 -0.70 -25.54
CA LYS A 14 -15.67 -1.12 -25.23
C LYS A 14 -16.02 -1.03 -23.75
N TYR A 15 -15.09 -1.36 -22.85
CA TYR A 15 -15.36 -1.45 -21.40
C TYR A 15 -14.57 -0.42 -20.60
N ILE A 16 -13.24 -0.35 -20.75
CA ILE A 16 -12.40 0.49 -19.88
C ILE A 16 -12.65 1.99 -20.09
N LYS A 17 -12.70 2.45 -21.34
CA LYS A 17 -12.91 3.87 -21.67
C LYS A 17 -14.22 4.45 -21.08
N PRO A 18 -15.40 3.82 -21.28
CA PRO A 18 -16.65 4.34 -20.67
C PRO A 18 -16.66 4.22 -19.14
N MET A 19 -16.10 3.14 -18.56
CA MET A 19 -15.99 3.00 -17.10
C MET A 19 -15.14 4.10 -16.46
N LEU A 20 -14.02 4.45 -17.09
CA LEU A 20 -13.17 5.55 -16.62
C LEU A 20 -13.84 6.91 -16.81
N ALA A 21 -14.58 7.10 -17.90
CA ALA A 21 -15.32 8.34 -18.15
C ALA A 21 -16.40 8.58 -17.08
N CYS A 22 -17.18 7.56 -16.73
CA CYS A 22 -18.19 7.59 -15.67
C CYS A 22 -17.61 7.92 -14.29
N ARG A 23 -16.39 7.46 -13.97
CA ARG A 23 -15.76 7.70 -12.66
C ARG A 23 -15.29 9.15 -12.44
N ASN A 24 -15.34 10.01 -13.48
CA ASN A 24 -14.92 11.39 -13.34
C ASN A 24 -15.96 12.22 -12.59
N PRO A 25 -15.57 13.06 -11.61
CA PRO A 25 -16.51 13.90 -10.85
C PRO A 25 -17.34 14.89 -11.69
N LYS A 26 -16.91 15.17 -12.93
CA LYS A 26 -17.58 16.06 -13.89
C LYS A 26 -18.23 15.28 -15.04
N ALA A 27 -18.51 13.99 -14.85
CA ALA A 27 -19.12 13.16 -15.87
C ALA A 27 -20.56 13.63 -16.18
N THR A 28 -20.94 13.53 -17.45
CA THR A 28 -22.32 13.80 -17.88
C THR A 28 -23.21 12.60 -17.53
N GLU A 29 -24.53 12.81 -17.42
CA GLU A 29 -25.49 11.72 -17.18
C GLU A 29 -25.39 10.60 -18.23
N ILE A 30 -25.16 10.98 -19.50
CA ILE A 30 -24.95 10.04 -20.62
C ILE A 30 -23.71 9.16 -20.37
N GLN A 31 -22.58 9.78 -19.99
CA GLN A 31 -21.33 9.07 -19.74
C GLN A 31 -21.44 8.13 -18.54
N THR A 32 -22.24 8.51 -17.54
CA THR A 32 -22.52 7.67 -16.36
C THR A 32 -23.30 6.43 -16.77
N ARG A 33 -24.39 6.62 -17.52
CA ARG A 33 -25.21 5.51 -18.02
C ARG A 33 -24.42 4.54 -18.90
N GLU A 34 -23.63 5.06 -19.84
CA GLU A 34 -22.75 4.25 -20.70
C GLU A 34 -21.73 3.43 -19.89
N GLY A 35 -21.18 4.00 -18.82
CA GLY A 35 -20.27 3.30 -17.91
C GLY A 35 -20.94 2.16 -17.15
N GLU A 36 -22.13 2.38 -16.62
CA GLU A 36 -22.93 1.38 -15.90
C GLU A 36 -23.40 0.24 -16.81
N GLU A 37 -23.83 0.56 -18.02
CA GLU A 37 -24.20 -0.42 -19.05
C GLU A 37 -23.00 -1.29 -19.43
N ALA A 38 -21.84 -0.68 -19.71
CA ALA A 38 -20.61 -1.40 -20.01
C ALA A 38 -20.18 -2.33 -18.86
N LEU A 39 -20.33 -1.88 -17.61
CA LEU A 39 -20.02 -2.67 -16.41
C LEU A 39 -20.96 -3.87 -16.25
N SER A 40 -22.26 -3.65 -16.41
CA SER A 40 -23.27 -4.69 -16.33
C SER A 40 -23.06 -5.76 -17.40
N LEU A 41 -22.74 -5.34 -18.63
CA LEU A 41 -22.44 -6.25 -19.74
C LEU A 41 -21.19 -7.10 -19.45
N LEU A 42 -20.10 -6.47 -19.03
CA LEU A 42 -18.86 -7.18 -18.71
C LEU A 42 -19.09 -8.18 -17.57
N HIS A 43 -19.79 -7.77 -16.52
CA HIS A 43 -20.09 -8.61 -15.37
C HIS A 43 -20.87 -9.87 -15.78
N ARG A 44 -21.92 -9.73 -16.60
CA ARG A 44 -22.70 -10.87 -17.11
C ARG A 44 -21.84 -11.82 -17.95
N GLN A 45 -20.91 -11.31 -18.75
CA GLN A 45 -20.05 -12.14 -19.58
C GLN A 45 -19.04 -12.97 -18.78
N ILE A 46 -18.49 -12.43 -17.67
CA ILE A 46 -17.47 -13.11 -16.87
C ILE A 46 -18.05 -14.01 -15.78
N LEU A 47 -19.27 -13.73 -15.31
CA LEU A 47 -19.93 -14.44 -14.22
C LEU A 47 -19.92 -15.99 -14.34
N PRO A 48 -20.21 -16.62 -15.50
CA PRO A 48 -20.21 -18.08 -15.60
C PRO A 48 -18.82 -18.73 -15.42
N PHE A 49 -17.74 -17.96 -15.47
CA PHE A 49 -16.38 -18.45 -15.26
C PHE A 49 -15.83 -18.16 -13.87
N LEU A 50 -16.55 -17.39 -13.06
CA LEU A 50 -16.13 -16.99 -11.72
C LEU A 50 -16.91 -17.77 -10.67
N LEU A 51 -16.25 -18.73 -10.03
CA LEU A 51 -16.78 -19.37 -8.84
C LEU A 51 -16.33 -18.59 -7.61
N ARG A 52 -17.25 -17.85 -6.99
CA ARG A 52 -17.01 -17.10 -5.74
C ARG A 52 -18.04 -17.52 -4.70
N ARG A 53 -17.57 -18.04 -3.56
CA ARG A 53 -18.40 -18.43 -2.40
C ARG A 53 -17.87 -17.73 -1.15
N LEU A 54 -18.74 -17.21 -0.29
CA LEU A 54 -18.34 -16.64 0.99
C LEU A 54 -18.29 -17.75 2.05
N LYS A 55 -17.36 -17.65 3.00
CA LYS A 55 -17.29 -18.62 4.13
C LYS A 55 -18.58 -18.61 4.96
N THR A 56 -19.26 -17.48 5.02
CA THR A 56 -20.60 -17.31 5.64
C THR A 56 -21.66 -18.19 4.99
N ASP A 57 -21.54 -18.49 3.69
CA ASP A 57 -22.53 -19.28 2.94
C ASP A 57 -22.27 -20.80 3.07
N VAL A 58 -21.24 -21.19 3.83
CA VAL A 58 -20.76 -22.59 3.92
C VAL A 58 -20.70 -23.07 5.35
N LEU A 59 -20.25 -22.22 6.25
CA LEU A 59 -19.88 -22.60 7.61
C LEU A 59 -20.86 -21.95 8.58
N ASN A 60 -22.00 -22.63 8.80
CA ASN A 60 -23.02 -22.20 9.76
C ASN A 60 -22.63 -22.46 11.23
N GLU A 61 -21.56 -23.23 11.46
CA GLU A 61 -21.14 -23.70 12.78
C GLU A 61 -19.98 -22.88 13.38
N LEU A 62 -19.44 -21.90 12.63
CA LEU A 62 -18.37 -21.04 13.14
C LEU A 62 -18.96 -19.79 13.83
N PRO A 63 -18.41 -19.36 14.98
CA PRO A 63 -18.76 -18.08 15.56
C PRO A 63 -18.36 -16.92 14.65
N GLU A 64 -19.00 -15.76 14.86
CA GLU A 64 -18.75 -14.55 14.08
C GLU A 64 -17.27 -14.13 14.15
N LYS A 65 -16.72 -13.70 13.01
CA LYS A 65 -15.35 -13.20 12.94
C LYS A 65 -15.26 -11.85 13.66
N VAL A 66 -14.66 -11.85 14.85
CA VAL A 66 -14.32 -10.62 15.57
C VAL A 66 -13.05 -10.01 14.97
N VAL A 67 -13.14 -8.80 14.43
CA VAL A 67 -11.99 -8.01 13.97
C VAL A 67 -11.75 -6.91 15.00
N GLN A 68 -10.53 -6.85 15.53
CA GLN A 68 -10.14 -5.83 16.49
C GLN A 68 -8.93 -5.07 15.93
N ASP A 69 -9.09 -3.76 15.76
CA ASP A 69 -7.99 -2.87 15.42
C ASP A 69 -7.26 -2.46 16.70
N CYS A 70 -6.02 -2.92 16.85
CA CYS A 70 -5.17 -2.54 17.98
C CYS A 70 -4.29 -1.35 17.59
N LEU A 71 -4.57 -0.18 18.15
CA LEU A 71 -3.74 1.01 17.98
C LEU A 71 -2.51 0.92 18.90
N CYS A 72 -1.35 0.68 18.31
CA CYS A 72 -0.08 0.63 19.03
C CYS A 72 0.65 1.97 18.95
N GLN A 73 1.07 2.52 20.09
CA GLN A 73 1.92 3.70 20.12
C GLN A 73 3.40 3.30 19.96
N LEU A 74 4.16 4.13 19.23
CA LEU A 74 5.60 3.93 19.11
C LEU A 74 6.29 4.22 20.43
N THR A 75 7.30 3.41 20.76
CA THR A 75 8.21 3.70 21.87
C THR A 75 9.04 4.94 21.55
N ASP A 76 9.57 5.63 22.58
CA ASP A 76 10.33 6.86 22.35
C ASP A 76 11.61 6.63 21.53
N ILE A 77 12.22 5.45 21.67
CA ILE A 77 13.33 5.01 20.82
C ILE A 77 12.86 4.91 19.36
N GLN A 78 11.74 4.23 19.10
CA GLN A 78 11.19 4.13 17.75
C GLN A 78 10.80 5.50 17.17
N LYS A 79 10.24 6.43 17.96
CA LYS A 79 9.96 7.80 17.51
C LYS A 79 11.22 8.53 17.06
N SER A 80 12.29 8.43 17.86
CA SER A 80 13.56 9.09 17.54
C SER A 80 14.23 8.51 16.27
N MET A 81 14.21 7.19 16.11
CA MET A 81 14.68 6.52 14.90
C MET A 81 13.82 6.88 13.68
N TYR A 82 12.50 6.95 13.86
CA TYR A 82 11.55 7.30 12.81
C TYR A 82 11.86 8.68 12.24
N ALA A 83 12.02 9.69 13.10
CA ALA A 83 12.39 11.04 12.69
C ALA A 83 13.71 11.05 11.89
N ALA A 84 14.75 10.38 12.40
CA ALA A 84 16.06 10.32 11.73
C ALA A 84 16.01 9.68 10.34
N ILE A 85 15.17 8.66 10.14
CA ILE A 85 14.99 8.00 8.83
C ILE A 85 14.21 8.89 7.87
N VAL A 86 13.19 9.59 8.37
CA VAL A 86 12.39 10.53 7.57
C VAL A 86 13.25 11.70 7.08
N ASP A 87 14.14 12.24 7.92
CA ASP A 87 15.05 13.34 7.55
C ASP A 87 16.05 12.95 6.44
N LYS A 88 16.35 11.66 6.32
CA LYS A 88 17.22 11.09 5.28
C LYS A 88 16.46 10.67 4.01
N CYS A 89 15.13 10.82 4.00
CA CYS A 89 14.30 10.51 2.84
C CYS A 89 14.44 11.58 1.76
N SER A 90 14.71 11.16 0.52
CA SER A 90 14.90 12.06 -0.62
C SER A 90 13.66 12.89 -1.00
N LEU A 91 12.46 12.49 -0.54
CA LEU A 91 11.21 13.20 -0.83
C LEU A 91 10.93 14.37 0.13
N VAL A 92 11.50 14.31 1.33
CA VAL A 92 11.33 15.34 2.37
C VAL A 92 12.44 16.39 2.25
N ARG A 93 13.59 16.03 1.66
CA ARG A 93 14.65 16.98 1.35
C ARG A 93 14.26 17.84 0.15
N ASP A 94 14.24 19.15 0.36
CA ASP A 94 14.15 20.13 -0.73
C ASP A 94 15.24 19.86 -1.76
N LYS A 95 14.88 19.96 -3.04
CA LYS A 95 15.75 19.68 -4.20
C LYS A 95 17.03 20.55 -4.24
N ASP A 96 17.12 21.57 -3.40
CA ASP A 96 18.15 22.61 -3.40
C ASP A 96 19.33 22.33 -2.45
N LYS A 97 19.25 21.29 -1.60
CA LYS A 97 20.41 20.87 -0.80
C LYS A 97 21.19 19.82 -1.58
N GLU A 98 22.48 20.10 -1.78
CA GLU A 98 23.46 19.30 -2.49
C GLU A 98 23.21 17.80 -2.29
N LYS A 99 23.35 17.03 -3.38
CA LYS A 99 23.22 15.57 -3.40
C LYS A 99 24.21 14.95 -2.39
N ASP A 100 23.80 14.85 -1.14
CA ASP A 100 24.35 13.88 -0.20
C ASP A 100 24.26 12.53 -0.90
N GLU A 101 25.40 11.87 -1.05
CA GLU A 101 25.59 10.58 -1.75
C GLU A 101 24.72 9.44 -1.16
N PHE A 102 24.05 9.70 -0.02
CA PHE A 102 23.30 8.73 0.79
C PHE A 102 21.81 9.07 1.00
N SER A 103 21.12 9.59 -0.02
CA SER A 103 19.65 9.70 0.05
C SER A 103 18.99 8.32 -0.14
N LEU A 104 18.14 7.90 0.80
CA LEU A 104 17.36 6.68 0.62
C LEU A 104 16.21 6.93 -0.36
N SER A 105 16.04 6.02 -1.32
CA SER A 105 14.86 6.01 -2.19
C SER A 105 13.59 5.92 -1.35
N ALA A 106 12.54 6.63 -1.76
CA ALA A 106 11.25 6.67 -1.08
C ALA A 106 10.71 5.29 -0.69
N LEU A 107 10.81 4.32 -1.61
CA LEU A 107 10.35 2.94 -1.36
C LEU A 107 11.20 2.26 -0.28
N HIS A 108 12.51 2.48 -0.28
CA HIS A 108 13.41 1.93 0.73
C HIS A 108 13.15 2.54 2.11
N THR A 109 12.86 3.84 2.16
CA THR A 109 12.44 4.54 3.39
C THR A 109 11.15 3.92 3.93
N LEU A 110 10.11 3.75 3.10
CA LEU A 110 8.84 3.14 3.53
C LEU A 110 9.01 1.71 4.08
N ILE A 111 9.81 0.89 3.41
CA ILE A 111 10.13 -0.47 3.87
C ILE A 111 10.86 -0.42 5.22
N SER A 112 11.79 0.53 5.38
CA SER A 112 12.54 0.70 6.62
C SER A 112 11.65 1.16 7.77
N LEU A 113 10.76 2.14 7.55
CA LEU A 113 9.79 2.58 8.56
C LEU A 113 8.85 1.45 8.97
N ARG A 114 8.40 0.61 8.02
CA ARG A 114 7.60 -0.58 8.34
C ARG A 114 8.37 -1.53 9.28
N LYS A 115 9.62 -1.84 8.96
CA LYS A 115 10.48 -2.69 9.80
C LYS A 115 10.71 -2.10 11.19
N LEU A 116 10.84 -0.78 11.30
CA LEU A 116 11.03 -0.08 12.58
C LEU A 116 9.82 -0.22 13.51
N VAL A 117 8.61 -0.15 12.96
CA VAL A 117 7.35 -0.32 13.70
C VAL A 117 7.25 -1.75 14.24
N ASP A 118 7.67 -2.75 13.45
CA ASP A 118 7.70 -4.15 13.90
C ASP A 118 8.72 -4.36 15.04
N HIS A 119 10.00 -4.00 14.82
CA HIS A 119 11.02 -4.05 15.88
C HIS A 119 12.28 -3.22 15.53
N PRO A 120 12.86 -2.46 16.48
CA PRO A 120 14.02 -1.59 16.22
C PRO A 120 15.29 -2.35 15.78
N LEU A 121 15.44 -3.64 16.11
CA LEU A 121 16.60 -4.42 15.66
C LEU A 121 16.57 -4.75 14.15
N LEU A 122 15.40 -4.74 13.51
CA LEU A 122 15.26 -5.09 12.09
C LEU A 122 15.84 -4.02 11.15
N ILE A 123 16.16 -2.84 11.70
CA ILE A 123 16.71 -1.72 10.94
C ILE A 123 18.22 -1.54 11.09
N ALA A 124 18.89 -2.46 11.81
CA ALA A 124 20.30 -2.34 12.16
C ALA A 124 21.24 -2.20 10.93
N GLU A 125 20.89 -2.85 9.82
CA GLU A 125 21.62 -2.73 8.54
C GLU A 125 21.42 -1.36 7.87
N VAL A 126 20.20 -0.82 7.95
CA VAL A 126 19.87 0.50 7.38
C VAL A 126 20.53 1.59 8.21
N LEU A 127 20.54 1.46 9.54
CA LEU A 127 21.25 2.36 10.44
C LEU A 127 22.77 2.34 10.21
N GLN A 128 23.35 1.17 9.89
CA GLN A 128 24.75 1.07 9.46
C GLN A 128 25.00 1.85 8.17
N LYS A 129 24.16 1.62 7.15
CA LYS A 129 24.25 2.34 5.87
C LYS A 129 24.12 3.85 6.04
N LEU A 130 23.32 4.30 7.00
CA LEU A 130 23.12 5.71 7.29
C LEU A 130 24.17 6.31 8.25
N ASN A 131 25.17 5.54 8.71
CA ASN A 131 26.13 5.94 9.76
C ASN A 131 25.47 6.44 11.07
N LEU A 132 24.28 5.94 11.40
CA LEU A 132 23.51 6.33 12.59
C LEU A 132 23.52 5.30 13.71
N ARG A 133 24.32 4.23 13.57
CA ARG A 133 24.29 3.07 14.49
C ARG A 133 24.65 3.42 15.93
N ASP A 134 25.60 4.33 16.13
CA ASP A 134 26.08 4.69 17.47
C ASP A 134 25.07 5.55 18.26
N ASN A 135 24.22 6.30 17.56
CA ASN A 135 23.22 7.19 18.16
C ASN A 135 22.03 6.44 18.79
N PHE A 136 21.81 5.18 18.38
CA PHE A 136 20.61 4.42 18.71
C PHE A 136 20.91 3.02 19.27
N ASP A 137 22.09 2.83 19.89
CA ASP A 137 22.49 1.54 20.46
C ASP A 137 21.57 1.11 21.61
N VAL A 138 20.58 0.28 21.27
CA VAL A 138 19.53 -0.23 22.15
C VAL A 138 20.12 -1.03 23.33
N ARG A 139 21.32 -1.58 23.18
CA ARG A 139 22.01 -2.37 24.21
C ARG A 139 22.56 -1.52 25.35
N LYS A 140 22.94 -0.26 25.10
CA LYS A 140 23.45 0.63 26.14
C LYS A 140 22.35 1.15 27.07
N LYS A 141 21.14 1.38 26.54
CA LYS A 141 19.99 1.87 27.32
C LYS A 141 19.28 0.78 28.12
N ALA A 142 19.36 -0.49 27.71
CA ALA A 142 18.78 -1.61 28.44
C ALA A 142 19.53 -1.95 29.75
N ASN A 143 20.78 -1.51 29.92
CA ASN A 143 21.61 -1.73 31.11
C ASN A 143 21.63 -0.53 32.08
N GLN A 144 20.69 0.42 31.96
CA GLN A 144 20.57 1.60 32.82
C GLN A 144 19.27 1.62 33.65
N LEU A 145 18.58 0.47 33.74
CA LEU A 145 17.52 0.16 34.69
C LEU A 145 17.93 -1.10 35.47
#